data_AF-A0A918L709-F1
#
_entry.id   AF-A0A918L709-F1
#
_cell.length_a   1.000
_cell.length_b   1.000
_cell.length_c   1.000
_cell.angle_alpha   90.00
_cell.angle_beta   90.00
_cell.angle_gamma   90.00
#
_symmetry.space_group_name_H-M   'P 1'
#
loop_
_entity.id
_entity.type
_entity.pdbx_description
1 polymer ?
#
loop_
_entity_poly.entity_id
_entity_poly.type
_entity_poly.pdbx_seq_one_letter_code
_entity_poly.pdbx_strand_id
1 'polypeptide(L)'
;MARTPLAARMAAGLTSAAVVACLTTVATAPTAAAAVDEGLGHRTTPAQPYRGNPDSYDWLGSYMVDGKQVWCVQYAHKAPDTNEQYKPGEPLKTKWGTALPADVAADISYLLLRYTKTTNADEAAALAHLLHWWTAGPQNPRQLDPSNDYRTIAYDAPFHLAKLPQGARAAVNRLKADATANRGPWKATITAPTDGQVIGTPDEWTIDVRNARDAGVADVDITLTLTDATVGGKSTLTVSTGADGTPATVKVTPTGPDPKVAISLLSPADRPVVRKAVQVDTQRVVSTGGEKELTAAKAVKAVTAPGSVAVAKVDATTGKAVADVSLRVTGADKESPAVGQDGKPLVGADGAPVVVVTGDDGTAKLANLRTPQEICLVEVAAPPGYDDAFDPNAPPSVCGTVEPGDTLALKLENVPDKPTVPRTIPAGDEPAAAAMSAGGDGPSTGLLVGIGALAAIVVAAVGLLLAQSRRRREVVGRAMREDWGY
;
A
#
# COMPACT_ATOMS: atom_id res chain seq x y z
N MET A 1 59.91 10.08 56.24
CA MET A 1 58.54 9.60 56.47
C MET A 1 58.33 8.35 55.62
N ALA A 2 57.83 7.28 56.24
CA ALA A 2 57.28 6.02 55.69
C ALA A 2 58.00 5.38 54.47
N ARG A 3 58.91 4.41 54.68
CA ARG A 3 58.68 2.93 54.84
C ARG A 3 58.12 2.27 53.57
N THR A 4 58.97 1.75 52.67
CA THR A 4 59.66 0.42 52.59
C THR A 4 58.85 -0.68 51.84
N PRO A 5 59.54 -1.61 51.13
CA PRO A 5 59.19 -1.98 49.76
C PRO A 5 58.96 -3.48 49.53
N LEU A 6 58.66 -3.78 48.26
CA LEU A 6 58.76 -5.01 47.47
C LEU A 6 59.09 -6.37 48.14
N ALA A 7 58.24 -7.33 47.77
CA ALA A 7 58.56 -8.64 47.21
C ALA A 7 58.20 -9.89 48.04
N ALA A 8 57.63 -10.84 47.28
CA ALA A 8 57.81 -12.29 47.39
C ALA A 8 56.92 -13.11 48.36
N ARG A 9 56.07 -13.92 47.72
CA ARG A 9 55.98 -15.39 47.80
C ARG A 9 55.61 -16.06 49.14
N MET A 10 54.53 -16.83 49.01
CA MET A 10 54.31 -18.21 49.47
C MET A 10 53.92 -18.51 50.93
N ALA A 11 53.05 -19.53 50.99
CA ALA A 11 52.83 -20.53 52.04
C ALA A 11 51.75 -20.24 53.11
N ALA A 12 50.61 -20.90 52.89
CA ALA A 12 49.94 -21.84 53.80
C ALA A 12 49.71 -21.45 55.27
N GLY A 13 48.42 -21.41 55.65
CA GLY A 13 47.98 -21.44 57.04
C GLY A 13 46.52 -21.89 57.12
N LEU A 14 46.32 -23.18 57.39
CA LEU A 14 45.05 -23.86 57.67
C LEU A 14 44.28 -23.23 58.84
N THR A 15 42.96 -23.13 58.67
CA THR A 15 41.81 -23.18 59.63
C THR A 15 40.74 -22.20 59.12
N SER A 16 39.54 -22.61 58.72
CA SER A 16 38.55 -23.32 59.53
C SER A 16 37.56 -24.07 58.66
N ALA A 17 37.31 -25.33 59.02
CA ALA A 17 36.21 -26.14 58.52
C ALA A 17 34.88 -25.65 59.10
N ALA A 18 33.94 -25.23 58.24
CA ALA A 18 32.50 -25.41 58.40
C ALA A 18 31.80 -24.87 57.15
N VAL A 19 30.75 -25.58 56.70
CA VAL A 19 29.86 -25.26 55.56
C VAL A 19 30.32 -25.76 54.18
N VAL A 20 30.55 -27.08 54.07
CA VAL A 20 30.22 -27.83 52.84
C VAL A 20 29.36 -29.03 53.25
N ALA A 21 28.05 -28.80 53.37
CA ALA A 21 27.01 -29.82 53.48
C ALA A 21 25.66 -29.23 53.03
N CYS A 22 25.61 -28.66 51.82
CA CYS A 22 24.38 -28.27 51.13
C CYS A 22 24.47 -28.64 49.64
N LEU A 23 24.86 -29.88 49.37
CA LEU A 23 24.70 -30.52 48.08
C LEU A 23 23.80 -31.73 48.30
N THR A 24 22.78 -31.87 47.46
CA THR A 24 21.75 -32.93 47.39
C THR A 24 20.39 -32.66 48.05
N THR A 25 19.79 -31.50 47.75
CA THR A 25 18.35 -31.45 47.48
C THR A 25 18.12 -30.74 46.15
N VAL A 26 18.46 -31.41 45.05
CA VAL A 26 17.68 -31.19 43.82
C VAL A 26 16.32 -31.77 44.14
N ALA A 27 15.47 -30.94 44.75
CA ALA A 27 14.05 -31.20 44.76
C ALA A 27 13.68 -31.26 43.27
N THR A 28 13.52 -32.46 42.74
CA THR A 28 12.76 -32.64 41.51
C THR A 28 11.39 -32.09 41.85
N ALA A 29 11.15 -30.82 41.55
CA ALA A 29 9.81 -30.29 41.49
C ALA A 29 9.02 -31.33 40.69
N PRO A 30 7.96 -31.92 41.26
CA PRO A 30 7.19 -32.92 40.53
C PRO A 30 6.85 -32.27 39.20
N THR A 31 7.21 -32.94 38.09
CA THR A 31 6.70 -32.55 36.77
C THR A 31 5.20 -32.47 36.95
N ALA A 32 4.65 -31.26 36.99
CA ALA A 32 3.23 -31.06 37.12
C ALA A 32 2.61 -31.84 35.96
N ALA A 33 1.86 -32.89 36.28
CA ALA A 33 1.16 -33.65 35.26
C ALA A 33 0.26 -32.66 34.52
N ALA A 34 0.44 -32.56 33.20
CA ALA A 34 -0.35 -31.63 32.41
C ALA A 34 -1.83 -31.97 32.58
N ALA A 35 -2.59 -30.98 33.04
CA ALA A 35 -4.03 -31.09 33.15
C ALA A 35 -4.69 -30.60 31.87
N VAL A 36 -5.94 -31.01 31.66
CA VAL A 36 -6.84 -30.40 30.68
C VAL A 36 -7.11 -28.96 31.13
N ASP A 37 -6.93 -28.01 30.22
CA ASP A 37 -7.22 -26.59 30.44
C ASP A 37 -8.31 -26.13 29.48
N GLU A 38 -9.52 -25.98 30.03
CA GLU A 38 -10.69 -25.46 29.33
C GLU A 38 -10.48 -23.96 29.10
N GLY A 39 -10.46 -23.53 27.83
CA GLY A 39 -10.28 -22.13 27.45
C GLY A 39 -11.59 -21.35 27.52
N LEU A 40 -11.96 -20.73 26.40
CA LEU A 40 -13.21 -19.97 26.29
C LEU A 40 -14.36 -20.90 25.87
N GLY A 41 -15.50 -20.81 26.55
CA GLY A 41 -16.66 -21.63 26.21
C GLY A 41 -17.67 -21.76 27.34
N HIS A 42 -18.55 -22.76 27.21
CA HIS A 42 -19.61 -23.05 28.16
C HIS A 42 -19.72 -24.55 28.44
N ARG A 43 -20.05 -24.88 29.68
CA ARG A 43 -20.41 -26.25 30.09
C ARG A 43 -21.87 -26.51 29.77
N THR A 44 -22.18 -27.70 29.27
CA THR A 44 -23.55 -28.19 29.15
C THR A 44 -23.76 -29.31 30.17
N THR A 45 -24.75 -29.13 31.05
CA THR A 45 -25.01 -30.04 32.17
C THR A 45 -26.49 -30.47 32.19
N PRO A 46 -26.79 -31.76 32.39
CA PRO A 46 -25.84 -32.88 32.45
C PRO A 46 -25.18 -33.14 31.09
N ALA A 47 -24.04 -33.85 31.10
CA ALA A 47 -23.39 -34.35 29.88
C ALA A 47 -24.35 -35.23 29.05
N GLN A 48 -24.12 -35.32 27.74
CA GLN A 48 -24.80 -36.26 26.87
C GLN A 48 -24.47 -37.68 27.36
N PRO A 49 -25.50 -38.50 27.64
CA PRO A 49 -25.27 -39.82 28.18
C PRO A 49 -24.68 -40.76 27.13
N TYR A 50 -23.62 -41.47 27.50
CA TYR A 50 -23.09 -42.61 26.77
C TYR A 50 -22.46 -43.61 27.75
N ARG A 51 -22.25 -44.85 27.32
CA ARG A 51 -21.75 -45.94 28.16
C ARG A 51 -20.33 -45.64 28.62
N GLY A 52 -20.17 -45.55 29.94
CA GLY A 52 -18.88 -45.29 30.57
C GLY A 52 -18.45 -43.82 30.47
N ASN A 53 -19.38 -42.89 30.22
CA ASN A 53 -19.08 -41.46 30.30
C ASN A 53 -18.61 -41.10 31.72
N PRO A 54 -17.35 -40.66 31.91
CA PRO A 54 -16.85 -40.28 33.23
C PRO A 54 -17.27 -38.85 33.61
N ASP A 55 -17.74 -38.06 32.64
CA ASP A 55 -17.90 -36.62 32.80
C ASP A 55 -19.34 -36.26 33.23
N SER A 56 -19.44 -35.29 34.14
CA SER A 56 -20.73 -34.77 34.61
C SER A 56 -21.30 -33.65 33.72
N TYR A 57 -20.49 -33.11 32.81
CA TYR A 57 -20.85 -32.08 31.84
C TYR A 57 -20.04 -32.26 30.54
N ASP A 58 -20.55 -31.75 29.42
CA ASP A 58 -19.74 -31.59 28.20
C ASP A 58 -19.25 -30.13 28.08
N TRP A 59 -17.97 -29.94 27.78
CA TRP A 59 -17.39 -28.64 27.47
C TRP A 59 -17.60 -28.28 26.00
N LEU A 60 -18.23 -27.14 25.74
CA LEU A 60 -18.32 -26.54 24.40
C LEU A 60 -17.50 -25.26 24.36
N GLY A 61 -16.28 -25.37 23.85
CA GLY A 61 -15.34 -24.26 23.80
C GLY A 61 -14.01 -24.63 23.20
N SER A 62 -13.03 -23.75 23.38
CA SER A 62 -11.63 -24.03 23.08
C SER A 62 -10.94 -24.73 24.26
N TYR A 63 -9.79 -25.34 23.97
CA TYR A 63 -8.83 -25.84 24.94
C TYR A 63 -7.52 -25.09 24.79
N MET A 64 -6.74 -24.98 25.86
CA MET A 64 -5.41 -24.40 25.82
C MET A 64 -4.36 -25.50 25.67
N VAL A 65 -3.64 -25.52 24.55
CA VAL A 65 -2.53 -26.44 24.28
C VAL A 65 -1.31 -25.62 23.89
N ASP A 66 -0.21 -25.77 24.63
CA ASP A 66 1.02 -25.00 24.42
C ASP A 66 0.76 -23.48 24.35
N GLY A 67 -0.09 -23.00 25.26
CA GLY A 67 -0.49 -21.59 25.34
C GLY A 67 -1.37 -21.09 24.19
N LYS A 68 -1.90 -21.98 23.33
CA LYS A 68 -2.75 -21.63 22.18
C LYS A 68 -4.14 -22.22 22.30
N GLN A 69 -5.14 -21.46 21.87
CA GLN A 69 -6.50 -21.98 21.73
C GLN A 69 -6.59 -23.00 20.59
N VAL A 70 -7.18 -24.15 20.88
CA VAL A 70 -7.46 -25.22 19.92
C VAL A 70 -8.90 -25.69 20.08
N TRP A 71 -9.51 -26.16 19.00
CA TRP A 71 -10.87 -26.71 19.00
C TRP A 71 -10.86 -28.18 18.65
N CYS A 72 -11.56 -28.95 19.46
CA CYS A 72 -11.74 -30.37 19.29
C CYS A 72 -12.74 -30.67 18.15
N VAL A 73 -12.46 -31.70 17.35
CA VAL A 73 -13.33 -32.08 16.21
C VAL A 73 -13.84 -33.53 16.28
N GLN A 74 -13.63 -34.23 17.40
CA GLN A 74 -14.04 -35.63 17.57
C GLN A 74 -14.76 -35.84 18.90
N TYR A 75 -16.03 -35.44 18.96
CA TYR A 75 -16.84 -35.51 20.18
C TYR A 75 -16.66 -36.82 20.96
N ALA A 76 -16.65 -36.70 22.30
CA ALA A 76 -16.43 -37.75 23.30
C ALA A 76 -15.04 -38.40 23.35
N HIS A 77 -14.12 -38.10 22.42
CA HIS A 77 -12.73 -38.50 22.60
C HIS A 77 -12.06 -37.71 23.74
N LYS A 78 -10.94 -38.22 24.25
CA LYS A 78 -10.22 -37.58 25.37
C LYS A 78 -9.79 -36.17 24.99
N ALA A 79 -10.16 -35.17 25.82
CA ALA A 79 -9.70 -33.80 25.65
C ALA A 79 -8.16 -33.69 25.77
N PRO A 80 -7.52 -32.78 25.02
CA PRO A 80 -6.09 -32.60 25.13
C PRO A 80 -5.70 -31.98 26.47
N ASP A 81 -4.55 -32.38 26.98
CA ASP A 81 -3.89 -31.67 28.07
C ASP A 81 -3.06 -30.50 27.53
N THR A 82 -2.60 -29.65 28.44
CA THR A 82 -1.86 -28.42 28.12
C THR A 82 -0.53 -28.63 27.39
N ASN A 83 0.04 -29.85 27.42
CA ASN A 83 1.29 -30.18 26.73
C ASN A 83 1.12 -31.24 25.63
N GLU A 84 -0.12 -31.51 25.19
CA GLU A 84 -0.41 -32.52 24.16
C GLU A 84 0.39 -32.20 22.89
N GLN A 85 1.07 -33.23 22.38
CA GLN A 85 1.87 -33.09 21.19
C GLN A 85 1.04 -33.40 19.96
N TYR A 86 1.17 -32.54 18.95
CA TYR A 86 0.41 -32.66 17.72
C TYR A 86 1.34 -32.75 16.51
N LYS A 87 1.03 -33.69 15.59
CA LYS A 87 1.65 -33.76 14.26
C LYS A 87 0.79 -33.00 13.24
N PRO A 88 1.41 -32.38 12.21
CA PRO A 88 0.66 -31.92 11.03
C PRO A 88 -0.22 -33.06 10.52
N GLY A 89 -1.50 -32.77 10.26
CA GLY A 89 -2.45 -33.81 9.91
C GLY A 89 -3.07 -33.64 8.53
N GLU A 90 -3.95 -34.58 8.23
CA GLU A 90 -4.67 -34.70 6.97
C GLU A 90 -5.82 -33.68 6.85
N PRO A 91 -6.43 -33.54 5.66
CA PRO A 91 -7.72 -32.86 5.52
C PRO A 91 -8.73 -33.36 6.55
N LEU A 92 -9.48 -32.42 7.13
CA LEU A 92 -10.53 -32.70 8.10
C LEU A 92 -11.58 -33.64 7.48
N LYS A 93 -11.93 -34.66 8.27
CA LYS A 93 -12.96 -35.64 7.98
C LYS A 93 -13.91 -35.68 9.16
N THR A 94 -15.07 -36.29 8.96
CA THR A 94 -15.94 -36.67 10.07
C THR A 94 -15.22 -37.64 11.02
N LYS A 95 -15.70 -37.75 12.26
CA LYS A 95 -15.28 -38.74 13.27
C LYS A 95 -15.31 -40.17 12.71
N TRP A 96 -16.20 -40.41 11.76
CA TRP A 96 -16.42 -41.70 11.07
C TRP A 96 -15.42 -41.97 9.93
N GLY A 97 -14.49 -41.05 9.67
CA GLY A 97 -13.50 -41.17 8.58
C GLY A 97 -14.04 -40.78 7.20
N THR A 98 -15.30 -40.36 7.09
CA THR A 98 -15.90 -39.87 5.84
C THR A 98 -15.45 -38.44 5.54
N ALA A 99 -15.16 -38.13 4.27
CA ALA A 99 -14.88 -36.77 3.84
C ALA A 99 -16.06 -35.83 4.12
N LEU A 100 -15.77 -34.58 4.48
CA LEU A 100 -16.80 -33.56 4.62
C LEU A 100 -17.38 -33.15 3.26
N PRO A 101 -18.69 -32.83 3.19
CA PRO A 101 -19.25 -32.09 2.05
C PRO A 101 -18.44 -30.81 1.78
N ALA A 102 -18.31 -30.43 0.50
CA ALA A 102 -17.44 -29.33 0.10
C ALA A 102 -17.87 -27.98 0.67
N ASP A 103 -19.18 -27.75 0.76
CA ASP A 103 -19.77 -26.56 1.35
C ASP A 103 -19.53 -26.48 2.87
N VAL A 104 -19.69 -27.59 3.58
CA VAL A 104 -19.36 -27.69 5.02
C VAL A 104 -17.87 -27.46 5.27
N ALA A 105 -17.00 -28.05 4.43
CA ALA A 105 -15.56 -27.82 4.54
C ALA A 105 -15.20 -26.34 4.34
N ALA A 106 -15.84 -25.67 3.38
CA ALA A 106 -15.64 -24.25 3.11
C ALA A 106 -16.19 -23.36 4.25
N ASP A 107 -17.33 -23.71 4.84
CA ASP A 107 -17.90 -23.04 6.02
C ASP A 107 -16.92 -23.14 7.20
N ILE A 108 -16.38 -24.34 7.47
CA ILE A 108 -15.39 -24.56 8.53
C ILE A 108 -14.11 -23.76 8.28
N SER A 109 -13.55 -23.80 7.06
CA SER A 109 -12.35 -23.00 6.74
C SER A 109 -12.55 -21.52 7.02
N TYR A 110 -13.70 -20.95 6.61
CA TYR A 110 -14.04 -19.56 6.90
C TYR A 110 -14.12 -19.29 8.40
N LEU A 111 -14.83 -20.14 9.14
CA LEU A 111 -14.96 -19.95 10.58
C LEU A 111 -13.62 -20.04 11.31
N LEU A 112 -12.74 -20.93 10.86
CA LEU A 112 -11.40 -21.05 11.43
C LEU A 112 -10.53 -19.82 11.14
N LEU A 113 -10.65 -19.24 9.94
CA LEU A 113 -9.98 -17.99 9.60
C LEU A 113 -10.46 -16.82 10.49
N ARG A 114 -11.78 -16.72 10.72
CA ARG A 114 -12.39 -15.55 11.37
C ARG A 114 -12.48 -15.62 12.88
N TYR A 115 -12.81 -16.79 13.44
CA TYR A 115 -13.28 -16.92 14.81
C TYR A 115 -12.34 -17.69 15.75
N THR A 116 -11.22 -18.25 15.26
CA THR A 116 -10.23 -18.94 16.13
C THR A 116 -9.45 -18.00 17.05
N LYS A 117 -9.51 -16.69 16.82
CA LYS A 117 -8.89 -15.68 17.70
C LYS A 117 -9.90 -14.97 18.58
N THR A 118 -11.13 -15.47 18.66
CA THR A 118 -12.16 -14.86 19.50
C THR A 118 -11.72 -14.82 20.96
N THR A 119 -12.13 -13.75 21.64
CA THR A 119 -12.02 -13.58 23.10
C THR A 119 -13.39 -13.72 23.78
N ASN A 120 -14.44 -14.04 23.03
CA ASN A 120 -15.80 -14.17 23.52
C ASN A 120 -16.18 -15.64 23.75
N ALA A 121 -16.60 -15.98 24.98
CA ALA A 121 -16.99 -17.34 25.37
C ALA A 121 -18.20 -17.88 24.58
N ASP A 122 -19.18 -17.03 24.26
CA ASP A 122 -20.35 -17.43 23.45
C ASP A 122 -19.95 -17.79 22.02
N GLU A 123 -19.02 -17.05 21.42
CA GLU A 123 -18.49 -17.35 20.08
C GLU A 123 -17.63 -18.61 20.08
N ALA A 124 -16.78 -18.77 21.09
CA ALA A 124 -15.95 -19.97 21.21
C ALA A 124 -16.80 -21.23 21.36
N ALA A 125 -17.86 -21.18 22.17
CA ALA A 125 -18.83 -22.26 22.33
C ALA A 125 -19.63 -22.52 21.04
N ALA A 126 -20.05 -21.46 20.34
CA ALA A 126 -20.74 -21.58 19.06
C ALA A 126 -19.87 -22.24 17.99
N LEU A 127 -18.59 -21.85 17.91
CA LEU A 127 -17.63 -22.47 17.00
C LEU A 127 -17.43 -23.95 17.33
N ALA A 128 -17.21 -24.30 18.61
CA ALA A 128 -17.09 -25.69 19.05
C ALA A 128 -18.34 -26.52 18.71
N HIS A 129 -19.53 -25.97 18.96
CA HIS A 129 -20.80 -26.61 18.64
C HIS A 129 -20.94 -26.91 17.14
N LEU A 130 -20.67 -25.92 16.28
CA LEU A 130 -20.74 -26.08 14.82
C LEU A 130 -19.73 -27.11 14.31
N LEU A 131 -18.48 -27.06 14.81
CA LEU A 131 -17.45 -28.04 14.48
C LEU A 131 -17.91 -29.45 14.85
N HIS A 132 -18.35 -29.69 16.09
CA HIS A 132 -18.83 -30.99 16.53
C HIS A 132 -20.07 -31.46 15.77
N TRP A 133 -21.00 -30.57 15.46
CA TRP A 133 -22.18 -30.91 14.67
C TRP A 133 -21.79 -31.43 13.28
N TRP A 134 -20.89 -30.74 12.59
CA TRP A 134 -20.48 -31.13 11.24
C TRP A 134 -19.51 -32.31 11.20
N THR A 135 -18.64 -32.45 12.20
CA THR A 135 -17.61 -33.49 12.18
C THR A 135 -18.03 -34.75 12.93
N ALA A 136 -18.90 -34.67 13.93
CA ALA A 136 -19.26 -35.80 14.79
C ALA A 136 -20.78 -36.04 14.88
N GLY A 137 -21.59 -35.39 14.05
CA GLY A 137 -23.02 -35.66 13.98
C GLY A 137 -23.38 -37.10 13.56
N PRO A 138 -24.61 -37.56 13.85
CA PRO A 138 -25.04 -38.93 13.57
C PRO A 138 -25.23 -39.16 12.07
N GLN A 139 -24.66 -40.25 11.56
CA GLN A 139 -24.96 -40.81 10.24
C GLN A 139 -26.25 -41.64 10.27
N ASN A 140 -26.65 -42.12 11.44
CA ASN A 140 -27.93 -42.77 11.67
C ASN A 140 -28.36 -42.62 13.15
N PRO A 141 -29.67 -42.76 13.46
CA PRO A 141 -30.17 -42.50 14.81
C PRO A 141 -29.57 -43.38 15.92
N ARG A 142 -29.09 -44.60 15.61
CA ARG A 142 -28.52 -45.51 16.62
C ARG A 142 -27.22 -44.99 17.22
N GLN A 143 -26.54 -44.06 16.55
CA GLN A 143 -25.32 -43.45 17.08
C GLN A 143 -25.61 -42.44 18.20
N LEU A 144 -26.87 -42.12 18.49
CA LEU A 144 -27.27 -41.34 19.67
C LEU A 144 -27.72 -42.22 20.85
N ASP A 145 -27.68 -43.55 20.70
CA ASP A 145 -28.07 -44.47 21.76
C ASP A 145 -27.06 -44.38 22.94
N PRO A 146 -27.51 -44.13 24.18
CA PRO A 146 -26.64 -44.03 25.35
C PRO A 146 -25.88 -45.31 25.71
N SER A 147 -26.20 -46.46 25.11
CA SER A 147 -25.43 -47.70 25.27
C SER A 147 -24.12 -47.72 24.46
N ASN A 148 -23.95 -46.78 23.52
CA ASN A 148 -22.71 -46.59 22.78
C ASN A 148 -21.58 -46.13 23.68
N ASP A 149 -20.34 -46.47 23.32
CA ASP A 149 -19.15 -45.92 23.98
C ASP A 149 -18.70 -44.60 23.31
N TYR A 150 -17.64 -44.00 23.83
CA TYR A 150 -17.12 -42.75 23.32
C TYR A 150 -16.65 -42.81 21.86
N ARG A 151 -16.32 -44.00 21.32
CA ARG A 151 -15.89 -44.17 19.92
C ARG A 151 -17.08 -44.20 18.98
N THR A 152 -18.23 -44.72 19.43
CA THR A 152 -19.42 -44.91 18.58
C THR A 152 -20.54 -43.90 18.81
N ILE A 153 -20.53 -43.16 19.93
CA ILE A 153 -21.51 -42.10 20.20
C ILE A 153 -21.29 -40.89 19.26
N ALA A 154 -22.37 -40.40 18.66
CA ALA A 154 -22.41 -39.18 17.87
C ALA A 154 -22.76 -37.96 18.73
N TYR A 155 -22.42 -36.78 18.24
CA TYR A 155 -22.79 -35.50 18.84
C TYR A 155 -24.28 -35.20 18.62
N ASP A 156 -25.05 -35.09 19.71
CA ASP A 156 -26.45 -34.66 19.68
C ASP A 156 -26.52 -33.12 19.66
N ALA A 157 -26.56 -32.53 18.47
CA ALA A 157 -26.59 -31.08 18.32
C ALA A 157 -27.83 -30.42 18.98
N PRO A 158 -29.08 -30.91 18.81
CA PRO A 158 -30.23 -30.38 19.54
C PRO A 158 -30.07 -30.42 21.08
N PHE A 159 -29.58 -31.54 21.62
CA PHE A 159 -29.36 -31.69 23.07
C PHE A 159 -28.42 -30.64 23.63
N HIS A 160 -27.32 -30.39 22.93
CA HIS A 160 -26.30 -29.43 23.33
C HIS A 160 -26.75 -27.98 23.13
N LEU A 161 -27.35 -27.67 21.96
CA LEU A 161 -27.83 -26.32 21.65
C LEU A 161 -28.87 -25.85 22.67
N ALA A 162 -29.79 -26.73 23.09
CA ALA A 162 -30.83 -26.37 24.07
C ALA A 162 -30.25 -25.94 25.43
N LYS A 163 -29.09 -26.46 25.81
CA LYS A 163 -28.40 -26.17 27.09
C LYS A 163 -27.46 -24.98 27.04
N LEU A 164 -27.10 -24.51 25.84
CA LEU A 164 -26.26 -23.33 25.70
C LEU A 164 -27.00 -22.06 26.18
N PRO A 165 -26.27 -21.09 26.77
CA PRO A 165 -26.82 -19.76 27.05
C PRO A 165 -27.41 -19.09 25.82
N GLN A 166 -28.30 -18.12 26.02
CA GLN A 166 -28.95 -17.41 24.91
C GLN A 166 -27.93 -16.75 23.97
N GLY A 167 -26.87 -16.14 24.49
CA GLY A 167 -25.80 -15.52 23.70
C GLY A 167 -25.10 -16.53 22.79
N ALA A 168 -24.65 -17.66 23.34
CA ALA A 168 -24.07 -18.76 22.55
C ALA A 168 -25.01 -19.31 21.47
N ARG A 169 -26.31 -19.50 21.78
CA ARG A 169 -27.30 -19.95 20.77
C ARG A 169 -27.46 -18.93 19.64
N ALA A 170 -27.49 -17.64 19.96
CA ALA A 170 -27.53 -16.58 18.95
C ALA A 170 -26.25 -16.58 18.11
N ALA A 171 -25.08 -16.77 18.75
CA ALA A 171 -23.80 -16.87 18.07
C ALA A 171 -23.73 -18.07 17.11
N VAL A 172 -24.28 -19.24 17.45
CA VAL A 172 -24.37 -20.41 16.54
C VAL A 172 -25.07 -20.02 15.24
N ASN A 173 -26.23 -19.37 15.34
CA ASN A 173 -26.98 -18.95 14.15
C ASN A 173 -26.22 -17.90 13.33
N ARG A 174 -25.62 -16.91 14.01
CA ARG A 174 -24.85 -15.85 13.35
C ARG A 174 -23.62 -16.40 12.63
N LEU A 175 -22.78 -17.19 13.31
CA LEU A 175 -21.56 -17.76 12.73
C LEU A 175 -21.90 -18.65 11.52
N LYS A 176 -22.95 -19.47 11.63
CA LYS A 176 -23.40 -20.30 10.50
C LYS A 176 -23.86 -19.46 9.30
N ALA A 177 -24.65 -18.42 9.54
CA ALA A 177 -25.10 -17.52 8.48
C ALA A 177 -23.93 -16.79 7.82
N ASP A 178 -23.00 -16.29 8.63
CA ASP A 178 -21.80 -15.60 8.17
C ASP A 178 -20.90 -16.52 7.33
N ALA A 179 -20.64 -17.75 7.78
CA ALA A 179 -19.91 -18.74 7.01
C ALA A 179 -20.58 -19.05 5.67
N THR A 180 -21.89 -19.26 5.68
CA THR A 180 -22.66 -19.52 4.45
C THR A 180 -22.58 -18.35 3.46
N ALA A 181 -22.54 -17.11 3.96
CA ALA A 181 -22.44 -15.92 3.15
C ALA A 181 -21.03 -15.71 2.59
N ASN A 182 -19.99 -16.01 3.37
CA ASN A 182 -18.62 -15.58 3.11
C ASN A 182 -17.61 -16.71 2.85
N ARG A 183 -18.04 -17.97 2.75
CA ARG A 183 -17.13 -19.10 2.48
C ARG A 183 -16.32 -18.96 1.19
N GLY A 184 -15.15 -19.61 1.20
CA GLY A 184 -14.26 -19.71 0.06
C GLY A 184 -14.80 -20.56 -1.10
N PRO A 185 -14.08 -20.61 -2.23
CA PRO A 185 -12.80 -19.94 -2.47
C PRO A 185 -12.96 -18.43 -2.64
N TRP A 186 -12.02 -17.66 -2.08
CA TRP A 186 -11.94 -16.22 -2.34
C TRP A 186 -11.05 -15.92 -3.55
N LYS A 187 -11.31 -14.78 -4.18
CA LYS A 187 -10.50 -14.18 -5.23
C LYS A 187 -10.12 -12.77 -4.82
N ALA A 188 -8.88 -12.37 -5.10
CA ALA A 188 -8.39 -11.02 -4.88
C ALA A 188 -7.96 -10.41 -6.22
N THR A 189 -8.40 -9.19 -6.51
CA THR A 189 -8.08 -8.48 -7.75
C THR A 189 -7.61 -7.07 -7.47
N ILE A 190 -6.61 -6.61 -8.23
CA ILE A 190 -6.10 -5.24 -8.19
C ILE A 190 -6.49 -4.54 -9.48
N THR A 191 -7.19 -3.42 -9.34
CA THR A 191 -7.54 -2.53 -10.42
C THR A 191 -6.65 -1.28 -10.32
N ALA A 192 -5.82 -1.09 -11.34
CA ALA A 192 -5.00 0.11 -11.48
C ALA A 192 -5.83 1.25 -12.12
N PRO A 193 -5.38 2.51 -12.00
CA PRO A 193 -5.97 3.62 -12.73
C PRO A 193 -6.03 3.37 -14.25
N THR A 194 -7.04 3.92 -14.91
CA THR A 194 -7.21 3.84 -16.36
C THR A 194 -6.27 4.78 -17.10
N ASP A 195 -5.99 5.94 -16.49
CA ASP A 195 -5.16 6.96 -17.09
C ASP A 195 -3.67 6.64 -16.87
N GLY A 196 -2.82 7.20 -17.74
CA GLY A 196 -1.38 7.05 -17.60
C GLY A 196 -0.89 7.68 -16.29
N GLN A 197 -0.09 6.94 -15.52
CA GLN A 197 0.42 7.43 -14.25
C GLN A 197 1.56 8.43 -14.44
N VAL A 198 1.61 9.43 -13.57
CA VAL A 198 2.70 10.42 -13.52
C VAL A 198 3.51 10.25 -12.23
N ILE A 199 4.83 10.13 -12.35
CA ILE A 199 5.76 10.02 -11.21
C ILE A 199 5.58 11.24 -10.30
N GLY A 200 5.42 10.98 -8.99
CA GLY A 200 5.16 11.99 -7.98
C GLY A 200 3.69 12.36 -7.81
N THR A 201 2.78 11.91 -8.69
CA THR A 201 1.34 12.19 -8.59
C THR A 201 0.58 10.98 -8.02
N PRO A 202 -0.12 11.10 -6.88
CA PRO A 202 -0.93 10.02 -6.33
C PRO A 202 -2.14 9.72 -7.22
N ASP A 203 -2.45 8.44 -7.40
CA ASP A 203 -3.63 7.98 -8.12
C ASP A 203 -4.29 6.78 -7.42
N GLU A 204 -5.57 6.55 -7.69
CA GLU A 204 -6.39 5.58 -6.96
C GLU A 204 -6.27 4.17 -7.53
N TRP A 205 -5.81 3.26 -6.68
CA TRP A 205 -5.82 1.82 -6.94
C TRP A 205 -6.88 1.17 -6.07
N THR A 206 -7.60 0.20 -6.63
CA THR A 206 -8.66 -0.52 -5.93
C THR A 206 -8.28 -1.98 -5.76
N ILE A 207 -8.44 -2.50 -4.55
CA ILE A 207 -8.25 -3.91 -4.22
C ILE A 207 -9.59 -4.50 -3.82
N ASP A 208 -10.07 -5.46 -4.59
CA ASP A 208 -11.36 -6.12 -4.40
C ASP A 208 -11.13 -7.58 -3.96
N VAL A 209 -11.91 -8.02 -2.97
CA VAL A 209 -11.89 -9.38 -2.43
C VAL A 209 -13.29 -9.95 -2.51
N ARG A 210 -13.46 -11.00 -3.33
CA ARG A 210 -14.74 -11.62 -3.62
C ARG A 210 -14.78 -13.05 -3.14
N ASN A 211 -15.92 -13.48 -2.61
CA ASN A 211 -16.16 -14.87 -2.20
C ASN A 211 -16.58 -15.76 -3.38
N ALA A 212 -16.93 -17.03 -3.09
CA ALA A 212 -17.33 -18.00 -4.10
C ALA A 212 -18.62 -17.64 -4.88
N ARG A 213 -19.40 -16.69 -4.38
CA ARG A 213 -20.63 -16.16 -5.01
C ARG A 213 -20.42 -14.79 -5.65
N ASP A 214 -19.15 -14.38 -5.82
CA ASP A 214 -18.73 -13.07 -6.34
C ASP A 214 -19.27 -11.87 -5.53
N ALA A 215 -19.63 -12.08 -4.26
CA ALA A 215 -19.96 -11.01 -3.31
C ALA A 215 -18.70 -10.51 -2.59
N GLY A 216 -18.67 -9.22 -2.28
CA GLY A 216 -17.58 -8.59 -1.52
C GLY A 216 -17.47 -9.14 -0.11
N VAL A 217 -16.24 -9.30 0.38
CA VAL A 217 -15.96 -9.83 1.72
C VAL A 217 -15.52 -8.70 2.64
N ALA A 218 -16.24 -8.52 3.75
CA ALA A 218 -15.98 -7.45 4.71
C ALA A 218 -14.72 -7.66 5.54
N ASP A 219 -14.12 -6.57 6.03
CA ASP A 219 -13.05 -6.58 7.05
C ASP A 219 -11.90 -7.55 6.76
N VAL A 220 -11.46 -7.65 5.50
CA VAL A 220 -10.30 -8.48 5.11
C VAL A 220 -9.07 -7.62 5.19
N ASP A 221 -8.12 -7.97 6.05
CA ASP A 221 -6.81 -7.31 6.10
C ASP A 221 -5.92 -7.74 4.94
N ILE A 222 -5.38 -6.75 4.23
CA ILE A 222 -4.60 -6.90 3.01
C ILE A 222 -3.26 -6.20 3.22
N THR A 223 -2.18 -6.95 3.13
CA THR A 223 -0.81 -6.41 3.14
C THR A 223 -0.45 -6.00 1.72
N LEU A 224 -0.08 -4.74 1.53
CA LEU A 224 0.39 -4.18 0.27
C LEU A 224 1.92 -4.08 0.31
N THR A 225 2.55 -4.50 -0.78
CA THR A 225 3.96 -4.28 -1.07
C THR A 225 4.07 -3.52 -2.39
N LEU A 226 4.70 -2.35 -2.34
CA LEU A 226 4.83 -1.41 -3.42
C LEU A 226 6.27 -1.42 -3.95
N THR A 227 6.43 -1.45 -5.27
CA THR A 227 7.71 -1.26 -5.97
C THR A 227 7.58 -0.04 -6.86
N ASP A 228 8.61 0.81 -6.90
CA ASP A 228 8.58 2.10 -7.61
C ASP A 228 7.34 2.95 -7.29
N ALA A 229 6.81 2.81 -6.08
CA ALA A 229 5.66 3.53 -5.62
C ALA A 229 5.59 3.58 -4.09
N THR A 230 4.84 4.54 -3.56
CA THR A 230 4.60 4.68 -2.12
C THR A 230 3.17 5.11 -1.82
N VAL A 231 2.70 4.83 -0.60
CA VAL A 231 1.49 5.43 -0.02
C VAL A 231 1.92 6.14 1.26
N GLY A 232 1.79 7.47 1.30
CA GLY A 232 2.27 8.27 2.43
C GLY A 232 3.75 8.05 2.76
N GLY A 233 4.59 7.83 1.73
CA GLY A 233 6.02 7.58 1.87
C GLY A 233 6.41 6.15 2.30
N LYS A 234 5.45 5.22 2.44
CA LYS A 234 5.71 3.82 2.79
C LYS A 234 5.60 2.93 1.56
N SER A 235 6.51 1.95 1.45
CA SER A 235 6.46 0.88 0.44
C SER A 235 5.72 -0.37 0.92
N THR A 236 5.42 -0.49 2.22
CA THR A 236 4.63 -1.57 2.79
C THR A 236 3.61 -1.02 3.77
N LEU A 237 2.37 -1.47 3.66
CA LEU A 237 1.26 -1.08 4.54
C LEU A 237 0.16 -2.15 4.56
N THR A 238 -0.71 -2.08 5.56
CA THR A 238 -1.92 -2.90 5.64
C THR A 238 -3.14 -2.01 5.43
N VAL A 239 -4.08 -2.48 4.61
CA VAL A 239 -5.40 -1.86 4.42
C VAL A 239 -6.47 -2.95 4.53
N SER A 240 -7.72 -2.56 4.75
CA SER A 240 -8.82 -3.51 4.92
C SER A 240 -9.96 -3.20 3.95
N THR A 241 -10.68 -4.24 3.51
CA THR A 241 -11.98 -4.03 2.83
C THR A 241 -12.99 -3.40 3.80
N GLY A 242 -14.00 -2.71 3.27
CA GLY A 242 -15.02 -2.08 4.10
C GLY A 242 -15.88 -3.11 4.85
N ALA A 243 -16.52 -2.70 5.94
CA ALA A 243 -17.39 -3.55 6.77
C ALA A 243 -18.62 -4.11 6.03
N ASP A 244 -18.95 -3.54 4.86
CA ASP A 244 -20.01 -3.97 3.95
C ASP A 244 -19.49 -4.81 2.77
N GLY A 245 -18.18 -5.13 2.76
CA GLY A 245 -17.52 -5.84 1.68
C GLY A 245 -17.11 -4.96 0.51
N THR A 246 -17.14 -3.63 0.66
CA THR A 246 -16.62 -2.71 -0.37
C THR A 246 -15.11 -2.86 -0.56
N PRO A 247 -14.61 -2.69 -1.80
CA PRO A 247 -13.17 -2.76 -2.09
C PRO A 247 -12.34 -1.74 -1.30
N ALA A 248 -11.10 -2.08 -1.00
CA ALA A 248 -10.14 -1.15 -0.40
C ALA A 248 -9.57 -0.21 -1.48
N THR A 249 -9.64 1.10 -1.26
CA THR A 249 -9.06 2.12 -2.16
C THR A 249 -7.80 2.71 -1.56
N VAL A 250 -6.71 2.79 -2.35
CA VAL A 250 -5.43 3.35 -1.91
C VAL A 250 -4.88 4.34 -2.94
N LYS A 251 -4.40 5.50 -2.45
CA LYS A 251 -3.75 6.51 -3.30
C LYS A 251 -2.26 6.23 -3.40
N VAL A 252 -1.86 5.58 -4.49
CA VAL A 252 -0.48 5.16 -4.76
C VAL A 252 0.22 6.24 -5.56
N THR A 253 1.35 6.74 -5.06
CA THR A 253 2.22 7.69 -5.75
C THR A 253 3.39 6.93 -6.39
N PRO A 254 3.52 6.90 -7.73
CA PRO A 254 4.69 6.34 -8.38
C PRO A 254 5.95 7.13 -8.02
N THR A 255 7.05 6.43 -7.78
CA THR A 255 8.38 6.99 -7.52
C THR A 255 9.39 6.57 -8.60
N GLY A 256 8.98 5.70 -9.53
CA GLY A 256 9.78 5.24 -10.66
C GLY A 256 8.90 4.89 -11.87
N PRO A 257 9.50 4.43 -12.97
CA PRO A 257 8.80 4.19 -14.25
C PRO A 257 7.92 2.94 -14.25
N ASP A 258 8.12 2.02 -13.30
CA ASP A 258 7.46 0.71 -13.24
C ASP A 258 6.71 0.49 -11.90
N PRO A 259 5.78 1.39 -11.52
CA PRO A 259 5.02 1.23 -10.28
C PRO A 259 4.25 -0.09 -10.29
N LYS A 260 4.42 -0.84 -9.19
CA LYS A 260 3.76 -2.13 -8.98
C LYS A 260 3.16 -2.20 -7.59
N VAL A 261 1.90 -2.63 -7.55
CA VAL A 261 1.20 -2.99 -6.31
C VAL A 261 1.12 -4.52 -6.26
N ALA A 262 1.70 -5.12 -5.24
CA ALA A 262 1.49 -6.51 -4.88
C ALA A 262 0.70 -6.58 -3.57
N ILE A 263 -0.19 -7.55 -3.46
CA ILE A 263 -0.98 -7.81 -2.25
C ILE A 263 -0.73 -9.22 -1.74
N SER A 264 -0.83 -9.39 -0.43
CA SER A 264 -0.96 -10.67 0.25
C SER A 264 -2.06 -10.55 1.32
N LEU A 265 -2.92 -11.57 1.39
CA LEU A 265 -3.98 -11.67 2.41
C LEU A 265 -4.25 -13.13 2.77
N LEU A 266 -4.85 -13.37 3.93
CA LEU A 266 -5.34 -14.69 4.33
C LEU A 266 -6.77 -14.89 3.81
N SER A 267 -7.02 -16.07 3.25
CA SER A 267 -8.33 -16.51 2.77
C SER A 267 -8.67 -17.90 3.29
N PRO A 268 -9.95 -18.33 3.24
CA PRO A 268 -10.30 -19.69 3.61
C PRO A 268 -9.57 -20.73 2.75
N ALA A 269 -8.98 -21.73 3.41
CA ALA A 269 -8.37 -22.89 2.76
C ALA A 269 -9.43 -23.70 2.00
N ASP A 270 -9.03 -24.35 0.91
CA ASP A 270 -9.93 -25.17 0.09
C ASP A 270 -10.51 -26.35 0.89
N ARG A 271 -9.72 -26.87 1.84
CA ARG A 271 -10.16 -27.81 2.87
C ARG A 271 -9.44 -27.51 4.18
N PRO A 272 -10.14 -27.52 5.32
CA PRO A 272 -9.50 -27.34 6.60
C PRO A 272 -8.65 -28.56 6.95
N VAL A 273 -7.49 -28.34 7.54
CA VAL A 273 -6.60 -29.42 8.03
C VAL A 273 -6.67 -29.53 9.55
N VAL A 274 -6.56 -30.75 10.05
CA VAL A 274 -6.50 -31.01 11.50
C VAL A 274 -5.09 -31.35 11.92
N ARG A 275 -4.81 -31.19 13.21
CA ARG A 275 -3.60 -31.73 13.83
C ARG A 275 -3.96 -33.03 14.55
N LYS A 276 -3.10 -34.06 14.40
CA LYS A 276 -3.32 -35.38 15.00
C LYS A 276 -2.53 -35.49 16.30
N ALA A 277 -3.20 -35.80 17.40
CA ALA A 277 -2.57 -36.05 18.69
C ALA A 277 -1.59 -37.22 18.59
N VAL A 278 -0.49 -37.13 19.34
CA VAL A 278 0.48 -38.24 19.46
C VAL A 278 -0.05 -39.28 20.43
N GLN A 279 -0.74 -38.86 21.49
CA GLN A 279 -1.41 -39.77 22.40
C GLN A 279 -2.61 -40.46 21.72
N VAL A 280 -2.74 -41.77 21.97
CA VAL A 280 -3.87 -42.58 21.48
C VAL A 280 -5.16 -42.10 22.15
N ASP A 281 -6.26 -42.09 21.39
CA ASP A 281 -7.61 -41.71 21.82
C ASP A 281 -7.82 -40.23 22.23
N THR A 282 -6.78 -39.38 22.27
CA THR A 282 -6.92 -37.91 22.36
C THR A 282 -7.55 -37.35 21.08
N GLN A 283 -8.40 -36.34 21.21
CA GLN A 283 -9.08 -35.72 20.08
C GLN A 283 -8.09 -35.12 19.08
N ARG A 284 -8.44 -35.16 17.80
CA ARG A 284 -7.85 -34.26 16.80
C ARG A 284 -8.35 -32.83 17.03
N VAL A 285 -7.49 -31.86 16.72
CA VAL A 285 -7.82 -30.44 16.91
C VAL A 285 -7.57 -29.62 15.65
N VAL A 286 -8.25 -28.48 15.60
CA VAL A 286 -7.97 -27.38 14.67
C VAL A 286 -7.55 -26.15 15.47
N SER A 287 -6.57 -25.40 14.98
CA SER A 287 -6.09 -24.16 15.62
C SER A 287 -5.73 -23.10 14.60
N THR A 288 -4.95 -23.50 13.59
CA THR A 288 -4.69 -22.84 12.31
C THR A 288 -4.71 -23.93 11.25
N GLY A 289 -5.21 -23.65 10.04
CA GLY A 289 -5.40 -24.69 9.01
C GLY A 289 -6.69 -24.58 8.22
N GLY A 290 -7.56 -23.62 8.54
CA GLY A 290 -8.65 -23.18 7.68
C GLY A 290 -8.26 -22.02 6.76
N GLU A 291 -6.97 -21.68 6.67
CA GLU A 291 -6.50 -20.50 5.94
C GLU A 291 -5.43 -20.84 4.91
N LYS A 292 -5.37 -20.06 3.83
CA LYS A 292 -4.32 -20.05 2.82
C LYS A 292 -4.01 -18.62 2.41
N GLU A 293 -2.78 -18.37 2.00
CA GLU A 293 -2.38 -17.08 1.46
C GLU A 293 -2.92 -16.89 0.04
N LEU A 294 -3.50 -15.73 -0.24
CA LEU A 294 -3.79 -15.25 -1.59
C LEU A 294 -2.87 -14.09 -1.90
N THR A 295 -2.29 -14.14 -3.10
CA THR A 295 -1.46 -13.06 -3.62
C THR A 295 -1.98 -12.61 -4.98
N ALA A 296 -1.83 -11.32 -5.26
CA ALA A 296 -2.03 -10.76 -6.58
C ALA A 296 -1.02 -9.63 -6.79
N ALA A 297 -0.71 -9.32 -8.04
CA ALA A 297 0.14 -8.20 -8.35
C ALA A 297 -0.28 -7.55 -9.66
N LYS A 298 -0.16 -6.23 -9.73
CA LYS A 298 -0.43 -5.45 -10.92
C LYS A 298 0.61 -4.35 -11.04
N ALA A 299 1.20 -4.24 -12.22
CA ALA A 299 2.14 -3.20 -12.59
C ALA A 299 1.56 -2.36 -13.72
N VAL A 300 1.91 -1.08 -13.74
CA VAL A 300 1.63 -0.15 -14.84
C VAL A 300 2.89 0.63 -15.17
N LYS A 301 2.84 1.43 -16.24
CA LYS A 301 3.92 2.36 -16.57
C LYS A 301 3.59 3.74 -16.01
N ALA A 302 4.60 4.40 -15.47
CA ALA A 302 4.54 5.81 -15.12
C ALA A 302 5.55 6.61 -15.93
N VAL A 303 5.20 7.85 -16.23
CA VAL A 303 6.06 8.84 -16.89
C VAL A 303 6.35 9.99 -15.95
N THR A 304 7.46 10.68 -16.14
CA THR A 304 7.76 11.94 -15.44
C THR A 304 6.71 13.00 -15.76
N ALA A 305 6.59 14.05 -14.94
CA ALA A 305 5.67 15.15 -15.26
C ALA A 305 6.10 15.84 -16.58
N PRO A 306 5.16 16.09 -17.52
CA PRO A 306 5.51 16.71 -18.80
C PRO A 306 6.08 18.11 -18.59
N GLY A 307 7.09 18.44 -19.40
CA GLY A 307 7.71 19.75 -19.41
C GLY A 307 7.13 20.66 -20.49
N SER A 308 7.55 21.91 -20.47
CA SER A 308 7.32 22.85 -21.57
C SER A 308 8.54 23.74 -21.79
N VAL A 309 8.63 24.35 -22.96
CA VAL A 309 9.62 25.38 -23.26
C VAL A 309 8.89 26.68 -23.61
N ALA A 310 9.31 27.77 -23.00
CA ALA A 310 8.90 29.13 -23.32
C ALA A 310 10.08 29.85 -23.95
N VAL A 311 9.85 30.45 -25.09
CA VAL A 311 10.87 31.08 -25.91
C VAL A 311 10.67 32.57 -25.91
N ALA A 312 11.76 33.34 -25.81
CA ALA A 312 11.78 34.77 -26.03
C ALA A 312 12.84 35.12 -27.07
N LYS A 313 12.42 35.76 -28.15
CA LYS A 313 13.31 36.32 -29.17
C LYS A 313 13.44 37.81 -28.93
N VAL A 314 14.67 38.28 -28.80
CA VAL A 314 14.94 39.70 -28.61
C VAL A 314 16.03 40.23 -29.52
N ASP A 315 16.00 41.54 -29.71
CA ASP A 315 17.09 42.32 -30.28
C ASP A 315 18.22 42.45 -29.25
N ALA A 316 19.44 42.08 -29.63
CA ALA A 316 20.62 42.10 -28.75
C ALA A 316 21.03 43.51 -28.31
N THR A 317 20.64 44.54 -29.06
CA THR A 317 21.02 45.95 -28.80
C THR A 317 19.96 46.65 -27.95
N THR A 318 18.69 46.48 -28.29
CA THR A 318 17.56 47.21 -27.68
C THR A 318 16.82 46.41 -26.61
N GLY A 319 17.00 45.08 -26.58
CA GLY A 319 16.23 44.18 -25.72
C GLY A 319 14.76 44.05 -26.08
N LYS A 320 14.31 44.67 -27.19
CA LYS A 320 12.93 44.59 -27.67
C LYS A 320 12.63 43.20 -28.23
N ALA A 321 11.37 42.80 -28.10
CA ALA A 321 10.84 41.58 -28.69
C ALA A 321 10.96 41.58 -30.22
N VAL A 322 11.25 40.41 -30.81
CA VAL A 322 11.26 40.20 -32.26
C VAL A 322 10.19 39.17 -32.62
N ALA A 323 9.16 39.63 -33.33
CA ALA A 323 8.01 38.82 -33.76
C ALA A 323 8.32 38.03 -35.04
N ASP A 324 7.44 37.07 -35.36
CA ASP A 324 7.43 36.29 -36.60
C ASP A 324 8.71 35.49 -36.88
N VAL A 325 9.48 35.17 -35.84
CA VAL A 325 10.72 34.38 -35.97
C VAL A 325 10.40 32.90 -35.90
N SER A 326 10.84 32.17 -36.93
CA SER A 326 10.70 30.71 -37.01
C SER A 326 11.87 30.01 -36.32
N LEU A 327 11.55 29.26 -35.27
CA LEU A 327 12.52 28.55 -34.43
C LEU A 327 12.23 27.05 -34.46
N ARG A 328 13.19 26.27 -34.94
CA ARG A 328 13.13 24.81 -34.93
C ARG A 328 13.45 24.29 -33.54
N VAL A 329 12.63 23.38 -33.02
CA VAL A 329 12.79 22.77 -31.70
C VAL A 329 13.39 21.37 -31.84
N THR A 330 14.61 21.21 -31.34
CA THR A 330 15.41 19.99 -31.51
C THR A 330 15.85 19.42 -30.16
N GLY A 331 16.42 18.23 -30.18
CA GLY A 331 17.19 17.67 -29.07
C GLY A 331 18.59 18.28 -28.95
N ALA A 332 19.41 17.67 -28.10
CA ALA A 332 20.77 18.09 -27.76
C ALA A 332 21.73 18.22 -28.95
N ASP A 333 21.51 17.44 -30.02
CA ASP A 333 22.33 17.42 -31.22
C ASP A 333 22.04 18.57 -32.19
N LYS A 334 21.03 19.41 -31.89
CA LYS A 334 20.57 20.52 -32.74
C LYS A 334 20.00 20.10 -34.10
N GLU A 335 19.75 18.81 -34.28
CA GLU A 335 19.32 18.23 -35.56
C GLU A 335 18.10 17.33 -35.38
N SER A 336 18.15 16.39 -34.44
CA SER A 336 17.06 15.46 -34.16
C SER A 336 15.87 16.17 -33.53
N PRO A 337 14.62 15.75 -33.81
CA PRO A 337 13.46 16.35 -33.17
C PRO A 337 13.46 16.15 -31.66
N ALA A 338 12.97 17.16 -30.93
CA ALA A 338 12.60 16.99 -29.53
C ALA A 338 11.51 15.91 -29.38
N VAL A 339 11.39 15.29 -28.21
CA VAL A 339 10.45 14.17 -27.99
C VAL A 339 9.27 14.61 -27.14
N GLY A 340 8.05 14.30 -27.60
CA GLY A 340 6.82 14.53 -26.84
C GLY A 340 6.67 13.57 -25.67
N GLN A 341 5.77 13.89 -24.74
CA GLN A 341 5.49 13.06 -23.57
C GLN A 341 4.98 11.65 -23.93
N ASP A 342 4.39 11.48 -25.11
CA ASP A 342 3.98 10.19 -25.66
C ASP A 342 5.15 9.34 -26.20
N GLY A 343 6.38 9.85 -26.11
CA GLY A 343 7.59 9.19 -26.57
C GLY A 343 7.87 9.37 -28.07
N LYS A 344 7.06 10.13 -28.81
CA LYS A 344 7.25 10.32 -30.25
C LYS A 344 8.07 11.57 -30.58
N PRO A 345 8.84 11.56 -31.68
CA PRO A 345 9.49 12.76 -32.18
C PRO A 345 8.46 13.85 -32.54
N LEU A 346 8.73 15.09 -32.16
CA LEU A 346 7.92 16.26 -32.51
C LEU A 346 8.35 16.78 -33.87
N VAL A 347 7.66 16.33 -34.90
CA VAL A 347 7.94 16.69 -36.30
C VAL A 347 6.84 17.55 -36.90
N GLY A 348 7.22 18.43 -37.83
CA GLY A 348 6.30 19.15 -38.70
C GLY A 348 5.72 18.27 -39.80
N ALA A 349 4.88 18.86 -40.66
CA ALA A 349 4.27 18.18 -41.80
C ALA A 349 5.30 17.69 -42.85
N ASP A 350 6.48 18.30 -42.84
CA ASP A 350 7.64 17.96 -43.68
C ASP A 350 8.49 16.81 -43.11
N GLY A 351 8.17 16.31 -41.92
CA GLY A 351 8.96 15.30 -41.22
C GLY A 351 10.23 15.84 -40.56
N ALA A 352 10.51 17.14 -40.68
CA ALA A 352 11.60 17.81 -39.97
C ALA A 352 11.16 18.15 -38.53
N PRO A 353 12.10 18.51 -37.62
CA PRO A 353 11.72 18.93 -36.28
C PRO A 353 10.73 20.10 -36.30
N VAL A 354 9.78 20.08 -35.36
CA VAL A 354 8.72 21.08 -35.27
C VAL A 354 9.27 22.51 -35.20
N VAL A 355 8.60 23.42 -35.89
CA VAL A 355 8.92 24.85 -35.89
C VAL A 355 7.86 25.58 -35.07
N VAL A 356 8.30 26.43 -34.15
CA VAL A 356 7.45 27.42 -33.46
C VAL A 356 7.73 28.80 -34.02
N VAL A 357 6.70 29.64 -34.09
CA VAL A 357 6.81 31.03 -34.57
C VAL A 357 6.53 31.97 -33.42
N THR A 358 7.38 32.99 -33.23
CA THR A 358 7.14 33.99 -32.18
C THR A 358 5.96 34.89 -32.53
N GLY A 359 5.11 35.19 -31.55
CA GLY A 359 4.02 36.17 -31.71
C GLY A 359 4.52 37.61 -31.62
N ASP A 360 3.57 38.56 -31.62
CA ASP A 360 3.84 40.00 -31.55
C ASP A 360 4.69 40.42 -30.33
N ASP A 361 4.61 39.66 -29.23
CA ASP A 361 5.40 39.88 -28.02
C ASP A 361 6.79 39.23 -28.06
N GLY A 362 7.17 38.67 -29.21
CA GLY A 362 8.43 37.97 -29.44
C GLY A 362 8.53 36.63 -28.71
N THR A 363 7.41 36.06 -28.27
CA THR A 363 7.40 34.79 -27.52
C THR A 363 6.71 33.65 -28.25
N ALA A 364 7.11 32.42 -27.92
CA ALA A 364 6.46 31.19 -28.35
C ALA A 364 6.48 30.16 -27.21
N LYS A 365 5.55 29.19 -27.25
CA LYS A 365 5.50 28.11 -26.25
C LYS A 365 5.27 26.76 -26.92
N LEU A 366 5.95 25.75 -26.40
CA LEU A 366 5.73 24.35 -26.76
C LEU A 366 5.60 23.54 -25.47
N ALA A 367 4.48 22.82 -25.33
CA ALA A 367 4.15 22.06 -24.13
C ALA A 367 4.18 20.54 -24.39
N ASN A 368 3.97 19.76 -23.33
CA ASN A 368 3.88 18.30 -23.36
C ASN A 368 5.17 17.61 -23.85
N LEU A 369 6.31 18.14 -23.41
CA LEU A 369 7.64 17.59 -23.69
C LEU A 369 7.96 16.45 -22.72
N ARG A 370 8.63 15.41 -23.22
CA ARG A 370 9.28 14.39 -22.37
C ARG A 370 10.26 15.04 -21.41
N THR A 371 10.38 14.51 -20.20
CA THR A 371 11.33 15.03 -19.21
C THR A 371 12.11 13.90 -18.51
N PRO A 372 13.34 14.15 -18.06
CA PRO A 372 14.18 15.27 -18.46
C PRO A 372 14.63 15.11 -19.93
N GLN A 373 14.79 16.22 -20.65
CA GLN A 373 15.47 16.21 -21.95
C GLN A 373 16.13 17.57 -22.21
N GLU A 374 17.22 17.58 -22.98
CA GLU A 374 17.79 18.82 -23.48
C GLU A 374 17.04 19.27 -24.74
N ILE A 375 16.64 20.54 -24.75
CA ILE A 375 15.94 21.20 -25.84
C ILE A 375 16.85 22.28 -26.39
N CYS A 376 17.05 22.27 -27.70
CA CYS A 376 17.71 23.36 -28.42
C CYS A 376 16.72 24.05 -29.34
N LEU A 377 16.82 25.37 -29.42
CA LEU A 377 16.14 26.20 -30.40
C LEU A 377 17.15 26.60 -31.46
N VAL A 378 16.81 26.37 -32.71
CA VAL A 378 17.65 26.72 -33.87
C VAL A 378 16.86 27.63 -34.77
N GLU A 379 17.39 28.82 -35.04
CA GLU A 379 16.74 29.77 -35.93
C GLU A 379 16.75 29.25 -37.38
N VAL A 380 15.58 29.24 -38.02
CA VAL A 380 15.43 28.66 -39.36
C VAL A 380 15.89 29.64 -40.44
N ALA A 381 15.66 30.93 -40.23
CA ALA A 381 16.05 32.03 -41.11
C ALA A 381 16.12 33.34 -40.32
N ALA A 382 16.93 34.29 -40.80
CA ALA A 382 16.98 35.62 -40.23
C ALA A 382 15.61 36.34 -40.40
N PRO A 383 15.08 36.98 -39.34
CA PRO A 383 13.98 37.92 -39.47
C PRO A 383 14.45 39.20 -40.19
N PRO A 384 13.54 39.93 -40.87
CA PRO A 384 13.91 41.14 -41.59
C PRO A 384 14.67 42.15 -40.71
N GLY A 385 15.85 42.58 -41.18
CA GLY A 385 16.71 43.54 -40.48
C GLY A 385 17.74 42.91 -39.54
N TYR A 386 17.97 41.60 -39.65
CA TYR A 386 18.94 40.81 -38.87
C TYR A 386 19.77 39.87 -39.75
N ASP A 387 19.80 40.11 -41.06
CA ASP A 387 20.43 39.26 -42.07
C ASP A 387 21.97 39.25 -41.99
N ASP A 388 22.59 40.37 -41.58
CA ASP A 388 24.05 40.56 -41.56
C ASP A 388 24.77 39.58 -40.62
N ALA A 389 24.10 39.15 -39.54
CA ALA A 389 24.68 38.32 -38.48
C ALA A 389 24.28 36.84 -38.56
N PHE A 390 23.46 36.45 -39.54
CA PHE A 390 22.95 35.09 -39.67
C PHE A 390 23.83 34.24 -40.60
N ASP A 391 24.35 33.12 -40.11
CA ASP A 391 25.02 32.10 -40.92
C ASP A 391 24.12 30.86 -41.07
N PRO A 392 23.63 30.52 -42.27
CA PRO A 392 22.79 29.34 -42.47
C PRO A 392 23.51 28.01 -42.17
N ASN A 393 24.84 27.97 -42.17
CA ASN A 393 25.62 26.78 -41.80
C ASN A 393 25.92 26.70 -40.30
N ALA A 394 25.71 27.81 -39.57
CA ALA A 394 25.88 27.90 -38.13
C ALA A 394 24.79 28.80 -37.53
N PRO A 395 23.49 28.43 -37.68
CA PRO A 395 22.39 29.29 -37.29
C PRO A 395 22.43 29.58 -35.78
N PRO A 396 21.99 30.79 -35.35
CA PRO A 396 21.85 31.11 -33.94
C PRO A 396 21.04 30.05 -33.20
N SER A 397 21.57 29.59 -32.06
CA SER A 397 20.93 28.56 -31.26
C SER A 397 21.15 28.74 -29.76
N VAL A 398 20.18 28.26 -28.97
CA VAL A 398 20.25 28.24 -27.51
C VAL A 398 19.67 26.92 -27.01
N CYS A 399 20.29 26.34 -25.99
CA CYS A 399 19.90 25.04 -25.44
C CYS A 399 19.68 25.12 -23.93
N GLY A 400 18.87 24.20 -23.39
CA GLY A 400 18.73 23.99 -21.96
C GLY A 400 17.97 22.69 -21.65
N THR A 401 18.06 22.22 -20.41
CA THR A 401 17.35 21.01 -19.96
C THR A 401 15.97 21.38 -19.44
N VAL A 402 14.93 20.75 -19.97
CA VAL A 402 13.60 20.79 -19.38
C VAL A 402 13.45 19.69 -18.33
N GLU A 403 13.28 20.09 -17.08
CA GLU A 403 13.09 19.21 -15.94
C GLU A 403 11.61 18.78 -15.79
N PRO A 404 11.31 17.67 -15.08
CA PRO A 404 9.94 17.19 -14.89
C PRO A 404 8.98 18.24 -14.31
N GLY A 405 7.91 18.55 -15.05
CA GLY A 405 6.87 19.51 -14.65
C GLY A 405 7.23 20.98 -14.83
N ASP A 406 8.47 21.28 -15.25
CA ASP A 406 8.97 22.64 -15.35
C ASP A 406 8.72 23.27 -16.73
N THR A 407 8.81 24.60 -16.76
CA THR A 407 8.88 25.39 -18.00
C THR A 407 10.30 25.89 -18.19
N LEU A 408 11.02 25.35 -19.17
CA LEU A 408 12.32 25.84 -19.57
C LEU A 408 12.17 27.19 -20.30
N ALA A 409 12.74 28.25 -19.75
CA ALA A 409 12.77 29.55 -20.42
C ALA A 409 14.06 29.70 -21.23
N LEU A 410 13.94 29.85 -22.55
CA LEU A 410 15.07 30.08 -23.45
C LEU A 410 14.97 31.47 -24.09
N LYS A 411 16.08 32.19 -24.09
CA LYS A 411 16.22 33.50 -24.71
C LYS A 411 17.22 33.42 -25.85
N LEU A 412 16.80 33.85 -27.05
CA LEU A 412 17.65 33.88 -28.24
C LEU A 412 17.73 35.32 -28.77
N GLU A 413 18.94 35.86 -28.87
CA GLU A 413 19.20 37.25 -29.26
C GLU A 413 19.63 37.34 -30.73
N ASN A 414 19.12 38.34 -31.48
CA ASN A 414 19.65 38.65 -32.82
C ASN A 414 20.35 39.99 -32.81
N VAL A 415 21.46 40.06 -33.54
CA VAL A 415 22.21 41.30 -33.75
C VAL A 415 21.60 42.00 -34.97
N PRO A 416 21.03 43.22 -34.82
CA PRO A 416 20.44 43.92 -35.95
C PRO A 416 21.49 44.33 -36.98
N ASP A 417 21.06 44.47 -38.23
CA ASP A 417 21.89 44.89 -39.35
C ASP A 417 22.53 46.26 -39.08
N LYS A 418 23.75 46.44 -39.58
CA LYS A 418 24.44 47.72 -39.41
C LYS A 418 23.83 48.73 -40.37
N PRO A 419 23.26 49.86 -39.89
CA PRO A 419 22.71 50.86 -40.79
C PRO A 419 23.82 51.41 -41.69
N THR A 420 23.74 51.10 -42.98
CA THR A 420 24.62 51.64 -43.99
C THR A 420 24.15 53.05 -44.33
N VAL A 421 24.59 54.03 -43.54
CA VAL A 421 24.36 55.44 -43.89
C VAL A 421 25.24 55.77 -45.09
N PRO A 422 24.69 56.15 -46.26
CA PRO A 422 25.50 56.60 -47.39
C PRO A 422 26.24 57.88 -46.98
N ARG A 423 27.57 57.80 -46.83
CA ARG A 423 28.41 58.94 -46.42
C ARG A 423 28.75 59.90 -47.56
N THR A 424 28.05 59.82 -48.70
CA THR A 424 28.34 60.69 -49.84
C THR A 424 27.04 61.17 -50.48
N ILE A 425 26.59 62.34 -50.02
CA ILE A 425 25.71 63.21 -50.81
C ILE A 425 26.67 64.12 -51.61
N PRO A 426 26.64 64.12 -52.96
CA PRO A 426 27.43 65.07 -53.75
C PRO A 426 27.07 66.51 -53.35
N ALA A 427 28.09 67.27 -52.94
CA ALA A 427 27.95 68.62 -52.43
C ALA A 427 27.49 69.61 -53.52
N GLY A 428 26.51 70.46 -53.18
CA GLY A 428 26.25 71.74 -53.81
C GLY A 428 26.48 72.83 -52.77
N ASP A 429 27.14 73.92 -53.19
CA ASP A 429 27.77 74.93 -52.35
C ASP A 429 26.82 75.82 -51.51
N GLU A 430 27.35 76.18 -50.33
CA GLU A 430 27.08 77.35 -49.46
C GLU A 430 25.92 77.37 -48.43
N PRO A 431 26.09 78.10 -47.30
CA PRO A 431 25.74 77.59 -45.98
C PRO A 431 24.57 78.31 -45.29
N ALA A 432 23.90 77.62 -44.35
CA ALA A 432 23.14 78.26 -43.27
C ALA A 432 23.17 77.42 -41.99
N ALA A 433 23.28 78.12 -40.87
CA ALA A 433 23.53 77.60 -39.54
C ALA A 433 22.34 76.90 -38.87
N ALA A 434 22.70 75.95 -38.00
CA ALA A 434 22.10 75.56 -36.72
C ALA A 434 20.62 75.12 -36.64
N ALA A 435 20.43 73.84 -36.31
CA ALA A 435 19.77 73.41 -35.07
C ALA A 435 20.11 71.94 -34.77
N MET A 436 20.93 71.69 -33.76
CA MET A 436 21.02 70.36 -33.11
C MET A 436 19.73 70.15 -32.31
N SER A 437 18.86 69.24 -32.74
CA SER A 437 17.91 68.59 -31.83
C SER A 437 18.49 67.26 -31.40
N ALA A 438 19.02 67.21 -30.18
CA ALA A 438 19.28 65.95 -29.49
C ALA A 438 17.93 65.34 -29.10
N GLY A 439 17.45 64.38 -29.90
CA GLY A 439 16.38 63.46 -29.50
C GLY A 439 16.99 62.40 -28.58
N GLY A 440 16.70 62.50 -27.29
CA GLY A 440 17.17 61.55 -26.29
C GLY A 440 16.34 60.26 -26.32
N ASP A 441 16.93 59.18 -26.82
CA ASP A 441 16.49 57.82 -26.51
C ASP A 441 17.11 57.39 -25.18
N GLY A 442 16.41 57.72 -24.09
CA GLY A 442 16.67 57.11 -22.80
C GLY A 442 16.13 55.67 -22.78
N PRO A 443 16.76 54.74 -22.04
CA PRO A 443 16.24 53.39 -21.89
C PRO A 443 14.85 53.43 -21.24
N SER A 444 13.84 52.91 -21.95
CA SER A 444 12.48 52.83 -21.44
C SER A 444 12.42 51.85 -20.26
N THR A 445 12.14 52.36 -19.06
CA THR A 445 11.99 51.65 -17.79
C THR A 445 10.77 50.71 -17.72
N GLY A 446 10.05 50.49 -18.83
CA GLY A 446 8.89 49.60 -18.91
C GLY A 446 9.23 48.09 -18.97
N LEU A 447 10.48 47.71 -19.25
CA LEU A 447 10.83 46.32 -19.56
C LEU A 447 11.16 45.45 -18.34
N LEU A 448 11.33 46.02 -17.15
CA LEU A 448 11.58 45.24 -15.92
C LEU A 448 10.29 44.70 -15.26
N VAL A 449 9.11 45.12 -15.74
CA VAL A 449 7.81 44.67 -15.20
C VAL A 449 7.31 43.40 -15.92
N GLY A 450 7.64 43.20 -17.20
CA GLY A 450 7.13 42.05 -17.98
C GLY A 450 7.67 40.68 -17.52
N ILE A 451 8.95 40.62 -17.14
CA ILE A 451 9.59 39.37 -16.67
C ILE A 451 9.28 39.13 -15.18
N GLY A 452 9.17 40.19 -14.37
CA GLY A 452 8.79 40.11 -12.96
C GLY A 452 7.31 39.74 -12.74
N ALA A 453 6.40 40.21 -13.60
CA ALA A 453 4.97 39.93 -13.48
C ALA A 453 4.61 38.47 -13.82
N LEU A 454 5.33 37.82 -14.74
CA LEU A 454 5.13 36.39 -15.05
C LEU A 454 5.62 35.47 -13.93
N ALA A 455 6.71 35.84 -13.24
CA ALA A 455 7.14 35.14 -12.02
C ALA A 455 6.19 35.42 -10.83
N ALA A 456 5.66 36.65 -10.70
CA ALA A 456 4.78 37.03 -9.59
C ALA A 456 3.35 36.43 -9.70
N ILE A 457 2.80 36.24 -10.91
CA ILE A 457 1.50 35.59 -11.10
C ILE A 457 1.57 34.09 -10.76
N VAL A 458 2.72 33.43 -11.01
CA VAL A 458 2.93 32.02 -10.65
C VAL A 458 3.15 31.84 -9.14
N VAL A 459 3.90 32.74 -8.47
CA VAL A 459 4.08 32.70 -7.01
C VAL A 459 2.76 32.99 -6.26
N ALA A 460 1.91 33.88 -6.79
CA ALA A 460 0.59 34.15 -6.20
C ALA A 460 -0.39 32.97 -6.34
N ALA A 461 -0.38 32.25 -7.47
CA ALA A 461 -1.24 31.08 -7.69
C ALA A 461 -0.85 29.88 -6.81
N VAL A 462 0.46 29.60 -6.67
CA VAL A 462 0.97 28.55 -5.77
C VAL A 462 0.79 28.93 -4.29
N GLY A 463 0.97 30.22 -3.96
CA GLY A 463 0.70 30.74 -2.62
C GLY A 463 -0.77 30.66 -2.20
N LEU A 464 -1.72 30.91 -3.10
CA LEU A 464 -3.16 30.78 -2.82
C LEU A 464 -3.62 29.32 -2.67
N LEU A 465 -3.06 28.38 -3.44
CA LEU A 465 -3.34 26.94 -3.29
C LEU A 465 -2.74 26.35 -2.00
N LEU A 466 -1.57 26.84 -1.56
CA LEU A 466 -0.96 26.47 -0.27
C LEU A 466 -1.61 27.18 0.94
N ALA A 467 -2.16 28.39 0.77
CA ALA A 467 -2.88 29.10 1.83
C ALA A 467 -4.33 28.58 2.02
N GLN A 468 -5.02 28.16 0.95
CA GLN A 468 -6.34 27.54 1.05
C GLN A 468 -6.29 26.14 1.68
N SER A 469 -5.21 25.38 1.47
CA SER A 469 -5.01 24.09 2.15
C SER A 469 -4.62 24.24 3.63
N ARG A 470 -4.02 25.38 4.03
CA ARG A 470 -3.70 25.69 5.44
C ARG A 470 -4.84 26.36 6.22
N ARG A 471 -5.76 27.08 5.57
CA ARG A 471 -6.93 27.72 6.23
C ARG A 471 -8.10 26.78 6.56
N ARG A 472 -7.98 25.47 6.31
CA ARG A 472 -8.94 24.44 6.80
C ARG A 472 -8.50 23.75 8.09
N ARG A 473 -7.65 24.38 8.89
CA ARG A 473 -7.42 24.01 10.28
C ARG A 473 -7.52 25.25 11.15
N GLU A 474 -8.74 25.54 11.61
CA GLU A 474 -8.94 25.83 13.03
C GLU A 474 -10.41 25.82 13.47
N VAL A 475 -10.61 25.18 14.63
CA VAL A 475 -11.69 25.33 15.61
C VAL A 475 -13.09 24.82 15.24
N VAL A 476 -13.38 23.58 15.65
CA VAL A 476 -14.65 23.29 16.33
C VAL A 476 -14.32 23.09 17.81
N GLY A 477 -14.89 23.97 18.61
CA GLY A 477 -14.62 24.12 20.03
C GLY A 477 -15.11 22.95 20.89
N ARG A 478 -14.38 22.80 21.98
CA ARG A 478 -14.74 22.13 23.22
C ARG A 478 -15.95 22.84 23.85
N ALA A 479 -17.12 22.20 23.87
CA ALA A 479 -18.12 22.29 24.95
C ALA A 479 -19.40 21.51 24.58
N MET A 480 -19.65 20.40 25.26
CA MET A 480 -20.88 20.12 26.02
C MET A 480 -20.82 18.67 26.52
N ARG A 481 -20.55 18.54 27.82
CA ARG A 481 -21.16 17.53 28.67
C ARG A 481 -22.65 17.87 28.73
N GLU A 482 -23.50 16.88 28.54
CA GLU A 482 -24.66 16.64 29.39
C GLU A 482 -25.21 15.24 29.09
N ASP A 483 -25.43 14.50 30.18
CA ASP A 483 -26.36 13.41 30.43
C ASP A 483 -26.76 12.49 29.27
N TRP A 484 -26.57 11.18 29.47
CA TRP A 484 -27.69 10.23 29.63
C TRP A 484 -27.18 9.02 30.44
N GLY A 485 -27.76 8.83 31.62
CA GLY A 485 -27.78 7.53 32.27
C GLY A 485 -28.84 6.64 31.63
N TYR A 486 -28.49 5.37 31.44
CA TYR A 486 -29.18 4.14 31.87
C TYR A 486 -28.40 2.93 31.37
#